data_AF-A0A448XCR7-F1
#
_entry.id   AF-A0A448XCR7-F1
#
_cell.length_a   1.000
_cell.length_b   1.000
_cell.length_c   1.000
_cell.angle_alpha   90.00
_cell.angle_beta   90.00
_cell.angle_gamma   90.00
#
_symmetry.space_group_name_H-M   'P 1'
#
loop_
_entity.id
_entity.type
_entity.pdbx_description
1 polymer ?
#
loop_
_entity_poly.entity_id
_entity_poly.type
_entity_poly.pdbx_seq_one_letter_code
_entity_poly.pdbx_strand_id
1 'polypeptide(L)'
;MGNPTKRLDNMAIIGPFSNSVKEIYGDYGPPKLDEYEVPLSKESVFISSSTITGLRNLAKNLTSLNLCADGGRCSKWNKSQLVDLLASSQLDLIILTLGTGENVVGENRDLHNYDLPGRQGDILKELLRLNAMRPRGPVPIFLLVFTAGPIDIQTAVNSEQVTAIFWAGFPGPLIGEAFYSLLTGVSGEGLGSMRAFSSEEDEPGVESRWWIPAGRLPFTWYADVTNLAGIQEYTMTNQTYRYLPKSTCLLAGDKGNRSTVCKDPIPVAFPFGHGLSYNVYCNKGNVEASGFTYSLLVLPKRGLIRLGQSFVASVVVTNSGMMAADEVVQVCFSFIQHT
;
A
#
# COMPACT_ATOMS: atom_id res chain seq x y z
N MET A 1 17.21 11.42 8.18
CA MET A 1 15.84 11.25 8.75
C MET A 1 15.81 11.93 10.11
N GLY A 2 14.76 12.71 10.39
CA GLY A 2 14.59 13.36 11.69
C GLY A 2 14.45 12.33 12.82
N ASN A 3 14.74 12.76 14.05
CA ASN A 3 14.67 11.95 15.25
C ASN A 3 13.29 11.23 15.32
N PRO A 4 13.22 9.88 15.34
CA PRO A 4 11.96 9.11 15.34
C PRO A 4 11.06 9.38 16.57
N THR A 5 11.56 10.16 17.53
CA THR A 5 10.86 10.60 18.73
C THR A 5 10.17 11.96 18.59
N LYS A 6 10.37 12.70 17.48
CA LYS A 6 9.72 14.02 17.30
C LYS A 6 8.29 13.83 16.80
N ARG A 7 7.35 13.89 17.75
CA ARG A 7 5.90 13.96 17.50
C ARG A 7 5.59 15.15 16.57
N LEU A 8 4.71 14.94 15.58
CA LEU A 8 4.17 16.01 14.74
C LEU A 8 3.41 17.02 15.62
N ASP A 9 3.32 18.28 15.20
CA ASP A 9 2.54 19.27 15.93
C ASP A 9 1.05 19.10 15.59
N ASN A 10 0.69 19.10 14.31
CA ASN A 10 -0.71 18.93 13.88
C ASN A 10 -0.84 17.93 12.72
N MET A 11 -1.67 16.92 12.89
CA MET A 11 -1.98 15.92 11.87
C MET A 11 -3.49 15.85 11.64
N ALA A 12 -3.90 15.54 10.41
CA ALA A 12 -5.29 15.27 10.09
C ALA A 12 -5.48 13.86 9.53
N ILE A 13 -6.53 13.16 9.95
CA ILE A 13 -6.99 11.91 9.32
C ILE A 13 -8.37 12.20 8.75
N ILE A 14 -8.54 12.05 7.44
CA ILE A 14 -9.76 12.43 6.74
C ILE A 14 -10.25 11.31 5.83
N GLY A 15 -11.55 11.32 5.57
CA GLY A 15 -12.21 10.38 4.67
C GLY A 15 -13.14 9.40 5.40
N PRO A 16 -13.82 8.51 4.64
CA PRO A 16 -14.86 7.63 5.15
C PRO A 16 -14.44 6.68 6.29
N PHE A 17 -13.15 6.34 6.39
CA PHE A 17 -12.63 5.36 7.36
C PHE A 17 -11.73 5.99 8.42
N SER A 18 -11.80 7.32 8.59
CA SER A 18 -10.91 8.07 9.48
C SER A 18 -11.04 7.70 10.96
N ASN A 19 -12.26 7.39 11.41
CA ASN A 19 -12.58 7.19 12.82
C ASN A 19 -13.39 5.94 13.14
N SER A 20 -13.71 5.10 12.15
CA SER A 20 -14.50 3.88 12.35
C SER A 20 -13.82 2.71 11.66
N VAL A 21 -13.78 1.57 12.36
CA VAL A 21 -13.32 0.31 11.79
C VAL A 21 -14.47 -0.54 11.23
N LYS A 22 -15.72 -0.12 11.40
CA LYS A 22 -16.91 -0.94 11.15
C LYS A 22 -16.88 -1.61 9.79
N GLU A 23 -16.55 -0.86 8.73
CA GLU A 23 -16.58 -1.36 7.36
C GLU A 23 -15.29 -2.06 6.91
N ILE A 24 -14.21 -1.94 7.67
CA ILE A 24 -12.89 -2.51 7.30
C ILE A 24 -12.61 -3.85 7.99
N TYR A 25 -13.63 -4.43 8.64
CA TYR A 25 -13.68 -5.85 9.01
C TYR A 25 -13.84 -6.75 7.78
N GLY A 26 -14.57 -6.27 6.76
CA GLY A 26 -15.01 -7.08 5.63
C GLY A 26 -16.22 -7.95 5.93
N ASP A 27 -16.80 -8.51 4.87
CA ASP A 27 -18.11 -9.20 4.87
C ASP A 27 -18.14 -10.48 5.75
N TYR A 28 -16.99 -11.16 5.90
CA TYR A 28 -16.82 -12.35 6.74
C TYR A 28 -15.98 -12.08 8.00
N GLY A 29 -16.12 -10.87 8.57
CA GLY A 29 -15.40 -10.47 9.77
C GLY A 29 -15.87 -11.19 11.04
N PRO A 30 -15.01 -11.27 12.08
CA PRO A 30 -15.43 -11.75 13.40
C PRO A 30 -16.50 -10.84 14.02
N PRO A 31 -17.20 -11.30 15.07
CA PRO A 31 -18.07 -10.44 15.86
C PRO A 31 -17.34 -9.17 16.31
N LYS A 32 -17.99 -8.02 16.13
CA LYS A 32 -17.44 -6.70 16.47
C LYS A 32 -17.44 -6.52 17.99
N LEU A 33 -16.29 -6.18 18.56
CA LEU A 33 -16.09 -6.02 19.99
C LEU A 33 -15.39 -4.67 20.25
N ASP A 34 -16.17 -3.62 20.50
CA ASP A 34 -15.72 -2.23 20.63
C ASP A 34 -14.54 -2.05 21.60
N GLU A 35 -14.43 -2.90 22.63
CA GLU A 35 -13.35 -2.87 23.61
C GLU A 35 -11.98 -3.17 22.99
N TYR A 36 -11.91 -3.98 21.94
CA TYR A 36 -10.67 -4.36 21.24
C TYR A 36 -10.44 -3.57 19.94
N GLU A 37 -11.36 -2.69 19.55
CA GLU A 37 -11.24 -1.92 18.32
C GLU A 37 -10.28 -0.75 18.48
N VAL A 38 -9.36 -0.59 17.54
CA VAL A 38 -8.39 0.50 17.47
C VAL A 38 -8.46 1.16 16.09
N PRO A 39 -9.46 2.02 15.84
CA PRO A 39 -9.48 2.86 14.65
C PRO A 39 -8.24 3.75 14.59
N LEU A 40 -7.92 4.22 13.38
CA LEU A 40 -6.76 5.07 13.11
C LEU A 40 -6.67 6.27 14.07
N SER A 41 -7.80 6.93 14.34
CA SER A 41 -7.86 8.10 15.20
C SER A 41 -7.83 7.82 16.71
N LYS A 42 -7.81 6.56 17.16
CA LYS A 42 -7.86 6.20 18.59
C LYS A 42 -6.56 6.60 19.31
N GLU A 43 -6.70 6.99 20.57
CA GLU A 43 -5.59 7.19 21.50
C GLU A 43 -5.06 5.85 22.03
N SER A 44 -3.94 5.88 22.77
CA SER A 44 -3.47 4.68 23.45
C SER A 44 -4.47 4.21 24.49
N VAL A 45 -4.73 2.90 24.51
CA VAL A 45 -5.60 2.24 25.48
C VAL A 45 -4.85 1.06 26.09
N PHE A 46 -4.95 0.91 27.40
CA PHE A 46 -4.42 -0.26 28.11
C PHE A 46 -5.46 -1.38 28.09
N ILE A 47 -5.14 -2.50 27.44
CA ILE A 47 -6.02 -3.65 27.27
C ILE A 47 -5.24 -4.90 27.68
N SER A 48 -5.81 -5.70 28.59
CA SER A 48 -5.31 -7.04 28.92
C SER A 48 -3.79 -7.12 29.09
N SER A 49 -3.23 -6.24 29.93
CA SER A 49 -1.80 -6.11 30.26
C SER A 49 -0.86 -5.48 29.21
N SER A 50 -1.39 -4.99 28.09
CA SER A 50 -0.61 -4.31 27.04
C SER A 50 -1.19 -2.94 26.69
N THR A 51 -0.32 -1.99 26.35
CA THR A 51 -0.72 -0.68 25.82
C THR A 51 -0.83 -0.75 24.31
N ILE A 52 -2.04 -0.64 23.78
CA ILE A 52 -2.29 -0.58 22.34
C ILE A 52 -2.39 0.88 21.91
N THR A 53 -1.73 1.27 20.83
CA THR A 53 -1.52 2.68 20.47
C THR A 53 -1.99 2.99 19.05
N GLY A 54 -2.99 3.87 18.89
CA GLY A 54 -3.40 4.40 17.58
C GLY A 54 -2.64 5.67 17.15
N LEU A 55 -2.98 6.20 15.97
CA LEU A 55 -2.22 7.30 15.33
C LEU A 55 -2.35 8.65 16.04
N ARG A 56 -3.29 8.81 16.99
CA ARG A 56 -3.34 10.00 17.86
C ARG A 56 -2.01 10.28 18.56
N ASN A 57 -1.20 9.25 18.77
CA ASN A 57 0.11 9.34 19.38
C ASN A 57 1.21 9.92 18.47
N LEU A 58 0.97 10.01 17.16
CA LEU A 58 1.95 10.60 16.23
C LEU A 58 1.98 12.13 16.25
N ALA A 59 0.92 12.78 16.74
CA ALA A 59 0.81 14.23 16.74
C ALA A 59 0.36 14.80 18.09
N LYS A 60 0.77 16.03 18.41
CA LYS A 60 0.26 16.77 19.58
C LYS A 60 -1.23 17.05 19.42
N ASN A 61 -1.63 17.51 18.23
CA ASN A 61 -3.02 17.70 17.84
C ASN A 61 -3.38 16.80 16.67
N LEU A 62 -4.48 16.06 16.81
CA LEU A 62 -5.05 15.25 15.73
C LEU A 62 -6.47 15.74 15.45
N THR A 63 -6.75 16.02 14.19
CA THR A 63 -8.11 16.25 13.71
C THR A 63 -8.56 15.06 12.88
N SER A 64 -9.64 14.40 13.29
CA SER A 64 -10.23 13.30 12.51
C SER A 64 -11.55 13.76 11.89
N LEU A 65 -11.69 13.69 10.56
CA LEU A 65 -12.90 14.10 9.85
C LEU A 65 -13.45 12.96 9.01
N ASN A 66 -14.60 12.42 9.43
CA ASN A 66 -15.38 11.58 8.54
C ASN A 66 -16.14 12.47 7.53
N LEU A 67 -15.62 12.50 6.31
CA LEU A 67 -16.19 13.32 5.23
C LEU A 67 -17.43 12.68 4.58
N CYS A 68 -17.71 11.40 4.84
CA CYS A 68 -18.80 10.64 4.22
C CYS A 68 -19.61 9.89 5.30
N ALA A 69 -20.84 10.34 5.57
CA ALA A 69 -21.66 9.76 6.64
C ALA A 69 -22.07 8.30 6.39
N ASP A 70 -22.17 7.88 5.13
CA ASP A 70 -22.47 6.51 4.68
C ASP A 70 -21.22 5.70 4.34
N GLY A 71 -20.08 6.07 4.93
CA GLY A 71 -18.81 5.36 4.85
C GLY A 71 -18.31 5.17 3.42
N GLY A 72 -17.88 3.95 3.08
CA GLY A 72 -17.25 3.67 1.79
C GLY A 72 -18.16 3.94 0.59
N ARG A 73 -19.49 3.91 0.75
CA ARG A 73 -20.42 4.28 -0.32
C ARG A 73 -20.30 5.76 -0.73
N CYS A 74 -20.00 6.62 0.25
CA CYS A 74 -19.83 8.06 0.12
C CYS A 74 -20.77 8.73 -0.89
N SER A 75 -22.09 8.61 -0.69
CA SER A 75 -23.09 9.18 -1.60
C SER A 75 -23.08 10.71 -1.58
N LYS A 76 -22.76 11.30 -0.42
CA LYS A 76 -22.60 12.74 -0.20
C LYS A 76 -21.38 12.97 0.68
N TRP A 77 -20.75 14.14 0.54
CA TRP A 77 -19.61 14.50 1.36
C TRP A 77 -19.63 15.96 1.81
N ASN A 78 -19.02 16.23 2.97
CA ASN A 78 -18.97 17.55 3.56
C ASN A 78 -17.71 18.33 3.11
N LYS A 79 -17.86 19.11 2.03
CA LYS A 79 -16.78 19.94 1.51
C LYS A 79 -16.38 21.09 2.44
N SER A 80 -17.29 21.64 3.25
CA SER A 80 -16.95 22.75 4.16
C SER A 80 -15.92 22.30 5.19
N GLN A 81 -16.11 21.11 5.78
CA GLN A 81 -15.16 20.56 6.75
C GLN A 81 -13.74 20.43 6.20
N LEU A 82 -13.60 20.04 4.93
CA LEU A 82 -12.29 19.99 4.27
C LEU A 82 -11.69 21.38 4.10
N VAL A 83 -12.49 22.36 3.66
CA VAL A 83 -12.05 23.76 3.52
C VAL A 83 -11.63 24.33 4.86
N ASP A 84 -12.44 24.14 5.90
CA ASP A 84 -12.20 24.64 7.26
C ASP A 84 -10.93 24.02 7.86
N LEU A 85 -10.70 22.72 7.64
CA LEU A 85 -9.47 22.03 8.06
C LEU A 85 -8.22 22.65 7.44
N LEU A 86 -8.23 22.85 6.11
CA LEU A 86 -7.07 23.35 5.39
C LEU A 86 -6.82 24.85 5.64
N ALA A 87 -7.86 25.60 6.00
CA ALA A 87 -7.76 27.02 6.35
C ALA A 87 -7.30 27.26 7.79
N SER A 88 -7.74 26.44 8.74
CA SER A 88 -7.58 26.69 10.19
C SER A 88 -6.22 26.31 10.76
N SER A 89 -5.52 25.35 10.14
CA SER A 89 -4.46 24.61 10.82
C SER A 89 -3.17 24.55 10.02
N GLN A 90 -2.03 24.82 10.68
CA GLN A 90 -0.71 24.47 10.15
C GLN A 90 -0.51 22.96 10.34
N LEU A 91 -0.88 22.18 9.33
CA LEU A 91 -0.78 20.72 9.34
C LEU A 91 0.62 20.30 8.88
N ASP A 92 1.15 19.27 9.52
CA ASP A 92 2.41 18.64 9.14
C ASP A 92 2.18 17.41 8.23
N LEU A 93 1.04 16.75 8.37
CA LEU A 93 0.68 15.54 7.61
C LEU A 93 -0.85 15.43 7.47
N ILE A 94 -1.29 14.97 6.29
CA ILE A 94 -2.67 14.55 6.04
C ILE A 94 -2.68 13.06 5.72
N ILE A 95 -3.46 12.28 6.47
CA ILE A 95 -3.76 10.89 6.17
C ILE A 95 -5.15 10.85 5.55
N LEU A 96 -5.23 10.54 4.26
CA LEU A 96 -6.49 10.36 3.54
C LEU A 96 -6.84 8.88 3.49
N THR A 97 -8.02 8.51 3.96
CA THR A 97 -8.55 7.14 3.86
C THR A 97 -9.55 7.07 2.72
N LEU A 98 -9.38 6.16 1.77
CA LEU A 98 -10.33 5.88 0.68
C LEU A 98 -10.51 4.37 0.52
N GLY A 99 -11.54 3.94 -0.22
CA GLY A 99 -11.76 2.53 -0.54
C GLY A 99 -13.22 2.13 -0.56
N THR A 100 -13.50 0.83 -0.45
CA THR A 100 -14.84 0.27 -0.67
C THR A 100 -15.62 0.09 0.63
N GLY A 101 -14.99 -0.52 1.63
CA GLY A 101 -15.69 -0.97 2.84
C GLY A 101 -16.71 -2.09 2.58
N GLU A 102 -17.14 -2.76 3.64
CA GLU A 102 -18.14 -3.86 3.59
C GLU A 102 -19.51 -3.41 3.05
N ASN A 103 -19.82 -2.11 3.04
CA ASN A 103 -21.10 -1.60 2.57
C ASN A 103 -21.19 -1.47 1.03
N VAL A 104 -20.04 -1.43 0.35
CA VAL A 104 -19.98 -1.34 -1.12
C VAL A 104 -19.76 -2.71 -1.76
N VAL A 105 -18.91 -3.55 -1.15
CA VAL A 105 -18.55 -4.87 -1.68
C VAL A 105 -18.89 -5.97 -0.68
N GLY A 106 -19.40 -7.09 -1.17
CA GLY A 106 -19.76 -8.26 -0.38
C GLY A 106 -20.55 -9.28 -1.19
N GLU A 107 -21.13 -10.27 -0.52
CA GLU A 107 -21.95 -11.30 -1.16
C GLU A 107 -23.11 -10.65 -1.94
N ASN A 108 -23.27 -11.03 -3.20
CA ASN A 108 -24.24 -10.46 -4.15
C ASN A 108 -24.07 -8.95 -4.41
N ARG A 109 -22.89 -8.38 -4.13
CA ARG A 109 -22.56 -6.96 -4.32
C ARG A 109 -21.22 -6.82 -5.03
N ASP A 110 -21.24 -7.12 -6.32
CA ASP A 110 -20.09 -6.95 -7.21
C ASP A 110 -19.87 -5.48 -7.57
N LEU A 111 -18.62 -5.09 -7.72
CA LEU A 111 -18.29 -3.81 -8.34
C LEU A 111 -18.47 -3.92 -9.87
N HIS A 112 -19.23 -3.00 -10.44
CA HIS A 112 -19.42 -2.92 -11.90
C HIS A 112 -18.33 -2.09 -12.61
N ASN A 113 -17.56 -1.32 -11.84
CA ASN A 113 -16.38 -0.60 -12.30
C ASN A 113 -15.32 -0.64 -11.21
N TYR A 114 -14.11 -0.21 -11.51
CA TYR A 114 -13.01 -0.15 -10.54
C TYR A 114 -12.78 1.28 -10.02
N ASP A 115 -13.75 2.19 -10.20
CA ASP A 115 -13.61 3.57 -9.74
C ASP A 115 -13.74 3.65 -8.21
N LEU A 116 -13.14 4.68 -7.60
CA LEU A 116 -13.41 5.00 -6.20
C LEU A 116 -14.92 5.23 -5.98
N PRO A 117 -15.55 4.62 -4.96
CA PRO A 117 -17.00 4.65 -4.85
C PRO A 117 -17.54 6.05 -4.50
N GLY A 118 -18.72 6.36 -5.04
CA GLY A 118 -19.45 7.58 -4.75
C GLY A 118 -18.64 8.84 -5.03
N ARG A 119 -18.49 9.70 -4.03
CA ARG A 119 -17.80 11.00 -4.13
C ARG A 119 -16.35 10.97 -3.64
N GLN A 120 -15.78 9.80 -3.38
CA GLN A 120 -14.40 9.69 -2.88
C GLN A 120 -13.36 10.24 -3.86
N GLY A 121 -13.55 10.01 -5.16
CA GLY A 121 -12.68 10.60 -6.20
C GLY A 121 -12.71 12.13 -6.21
N ASP A 122 -13.85 12.74 -5.90
CA ASP A 122 -13.98 14.20 -5.79
C ASP A 122 -13.31 14.75 -4.53
N ILE A 123 -13.38 14.01 -3.41
CA ILE A 123 -12.63 14.34 -2.19
C ILE A 123 -11.13 14.40 -2.51
N LEU A 124 -10.59 13.38 -3.19
CA LEU A 124 -9.18 13.33 -3.56
C LEU A 124 -8.80 14.53 -4.44
N LYS A 125 -9.54 14.77 -5.53
CA LYS A 125 -9.26 15.89 -6.45
C LYS A 125 -9.35 17.24 -5.75
N GLU A 126 -10.36 17.45 -4.92
CA GLU A 126 -10.55 18.72 -4.20
C GLU A 126 -9.51 18.92 -3.10
N LEU A 127 -9.11 17.86 -2.38
CA LEU A 127 -8.01 17.90 -1.42
C LEU A 127 -6.73 18.34 -2.11
N LEU A 128 -6.34 17.69 -3.22
CA LEU A 128 -5.13 18.03 -3.96
C LEU A 128 -5.15 19.48 -4.46
N ARG A 129 -6.31 19.94 -4.94
CA ARG A 129 -6.49 21.33 -5.42
C ARG A 129 -6.35 22.34 -4.29
N LEU A 130 -7.04 22.14 -3.16
CA LEU A 130 -6.99 23.06 -2.02
C LEU A 130 -5.62 23.05 -1.34
N ASN A 131 -5.01 21.87 -1.20
CA ASN A 131 -3.70 21.70 -0.58
C ASN A 131 -2.59 22.38 -1.42
N ALA A 132 -2.68 22.34 -2.76
CA ALA A 132 -1.78 23.07 -3.65
C ALA A 132 -1.82 24.59 -3.48
N MET A 133 -2.98 25.16 -3.10
CA MET A 133 -3.18 26.61 -2.96
C MET A 133 -2.83 27.14 -1.56
N ARG A 134 -2.30 26.30 -0.67
CA ARG A 134 -2.00 26.71 0.70
C ARG A 134 -0.88 27.76 0.74
N PRO A 135 -1.01 28.83 1.56
CA PRO A 135 -0.01 29.91 1.61
C PRO A 135 1.40 29.47 2.01
N ARG A 136 1.53 28.38 2.78
CA ARG A 136 2.81 27.82 3.24
C ARG A 136 3.28 26.62 2.40
N GLY A 137 2.64 26.40 1.26
CA GLY A 137 2.87 25.25 0.40
C GLY A 137 2.03 24.02 0.75
N PRO A 138 2.04 23.01 -0.12
CA PRO A 138 1.29 21.77 0.07
C PRO A 138 1.80 20.98 1.28
N VAL A 139 0.88 20.37 2.02
CA VAL A 139 1.21 19.44 3.09
C VAL A 139 1.30 18.02 2.51
N PRO A 140 2.28 17.19 2.94
CA PRO A 140 2.38 15.82 2.45
C PRO A 140 1.12 15.02 2.79
N ILE A 141 0.69 14.19 1.84
CA ILE A 141 -0.46 13.30 1.98
C ILE A 141 0.01 11.86 2.00
N PHE A 142 -0.46 11.09 2.98
CA PHE A 142 -0.44 9.63 2.98
C PHE A 142 -1.83 9.12 2.62
N LEU A 143 -1.93 8.28 1.59
CA LEU A 143 -3.17 7.65 1.18
C LEU A 143 -3.25 6.22 1.74
N LEU A 144 -4.29 5.94 2.51
CA LEU A 144 -4.65 4.60 2.97
C LEU A 144 -5.83 4.10 2.13
N VAL A 145 -5.65 2.96 1.46
CA VAL A 145 -6.64 2.35 0.57
C VAL A 145 -7.17 1.06 1.19
N PHE A 146 -8.42 1.10 1.63
CA PHE A 146 -9.13 -0.03 2.24
C PHE A 146 -10.11 -0.66 1.24
N THR A 147 -9.63 -1.61 0.45
CA THR A 147 -10.41 -2.24 -0.62
C THR A 147 -10.19 -3.74 -0.66
N ALA A 148 -11.26 -4.48 -0.95
CA ALA A 148 -11.19 -5.93 -1.15
C ALA A 148 -10.42 -6.33 -2.44
N GLY A 149 -10.29 -5.41 -3.39
CA GLY A 149 -9.65 -5.63 -4.68
C GLY A 149 -9.08 -4.34 -5.29
N PRO A 150 -8.63 -4.38 -6.57
CA PRO A 150 -8.08 -3.22 -7.26
C PRO A 150 -9.10 -2.09 -7.37
N ILE A 151 -8.62 -0.84 -7.25
CA ILE A 151 -9.42 0.36 -7.49
C ILE A 151 -8.56 1.44 -8.15
N ASP A 152 -9.18 2.34 -8.92
CA ASP A 152 -8.48 3.42 -9.58
C ASP A 152 -8.01 4.47 -8.55
N ILE A 153 -6.70 4.53 -8.38
CA ILE A 153 -6.01 5.55 -7.58
C ILE A 153 -4.96 6.29 -8.40
N GLN A 154 -5.01 6.25 -9.74
CA GLN A 154 -4.02 6.88 -10.60
C GLN A 154 -3.90 8.40 -10.35
N THR A 155 -5.00 9.05 -9.98
CA THR A 155 -4.98 10.47 -9.57
C THR A 155 -4.04 10.70 -8.38
N ALA A 156 -3.98 9.78 -7.42
CA ALA A 156 -3.08 9.86 -6.28
C ALA A 156 -1.64 9.49 -6.67
N VAL A 157 -1.47 8.41 -7.45
CA VAL A 157 -0.14 7.95 -7.93
C VAL A 157 0.59 9.04 -8.71
N ASN A 158 -0.12 9.81 -9.53
CA ASN A 158 0.45 10.85 -10.37
C ASN A 158 0.61 12.21 -9.66
N SER A 159 0.33 12.29 -8.36
CA SER A 159 0.42 13.54 -7.60
C SER A 159 1.66 13.58 -6.71
N GLU A 160 2.53 14.58 -6.91
CA GLU A 160 3.68 14.82 -6.03
C GLU A 160 3.31 15.17 -4.58
N GLN A 161 2.06 15.58 -4.34
CA GLN A 161 1.55 15.84 -2.98
C GLN A 161 1.29 14.54 -2.20
N VAL A 162 1.04 13.43 -2.89
CA VAL A 162 0.83 12.11 -2.29
C VAL A 162 2.19 11.43 -2.17
N THR A 163 2.73 11.45 -0.97
CA THR A 163 4.11 11.00 -0.67
C THR A 163 4.19 9.52 -0.31
N ALA A 164 3.07 8.91 0.08
CA ALA A 164 2.97 7.48 0.33
C ALA A 164 1.56 6.95 0.06
N ILE A 165 1.47 5.72 -0.42
CA ILE A 165 0.23 4.99 -0.66
C ILE A 165 0.35 3.61 0.00
N PHE A 166 -0.61 3.26 0.85
CA PHE A 166 -0.70 1.95 1.48
C PHE A 166 -2.03 1.31 1.11
N TRP A 167 -1.98 0.17 0.42
CA TRP A 167 -3.14 -0.71 0.31
C TRP A 167 -3.13 -1.70 1.48
N ALA A 168 -4.23 -1.75 2.22
CA ALA A 168 -4.32 -2.53 3.45
C ALA A 168 -5.46 -3.56 3.43
N GLY A 169 -6.08 -3.82 2.28
CA GLY A 169 -7.22 -4.73 2.20
C GLY A 169 -8.34 -4.31 3.16
N PHE A 170 -8.85 -5.29 3.92
CA PHE A 170 -9.68 -5.09 5.11
C PHE A 170 -8.92 -5.59 6.35
N PRO A 171 -8.20 -4.69 7.04
CA PRO A 171 -7.22 -5.06 8.06
C PRO A 171 -7.83 -5.32 9.44
N GLY A 172 -9.15 -5.18 9.60
CA GLY A 172 -9.85 -5.50 10.84
C GLY A 172 -9.63 -4.50 11.98
N PRO A 173 -9.84 -4.93 13.24
CA PRO A 173 -10.02 -4.02 14.37
C PRO A 173 -8.76 -3.29 14.81
N LEU A 174 -7.55 -3.82 14.58
CA LEU A 174 -6.29 -3.27 15.12
C LEU A 174 -5.56 -2.34 14.15
N ILE A 175 -6.28 -1.72 13.21
CA ILE A 175 -5.67 -0.93 12.14
C ILE A 175 -4.81 0.23 12.66
N GLY A 176 -5.25 0.91 13.71
CA GLY A 176 -4.55 2.05 14.29
C GLY A 176 -3.20 1.67 14.87
N GLU A 177 -3.11 0.51 15.54
CA GLU A 177 -1.87 -0.04 16.07
C GLU A 177 -0.93 -0.50 14.97
N ALA A 178 -1.47 -1.23 13.98
CA ALA A 178 -0.69 -1.71 12.86
C ALA A 178 -0.04 -0.54 12.10
N PHE A 179 -0.79 0.53 11.82
CA PHE A 179 -0.24 1.72 11.16
C PHE A 179 0.65 2.56 12.07
N TYR A 180 0.39 2.63 13.38
CA TYR A 180 1.28 3.32 14.30
C TYR A 180 2.66 2.67 14.29
N SER A 181 2.71 1.34 14.42
CA SER A 181 3.94 0.57 14.42
C SER A 181 4.65 0.64 13.08
N LEU A 182 3.90 0.53 11.97
CA LEU A 182 4.43 0.69 10.61
C LEU A 182 5.04 2.08 10.39
N LEU A 183 4.36 3.16 10.77
CA LEU A 183 4.86 4.53 10.53
C LEU A 183 6.03 4.92 11.43
N THR A 184 6.11 4.35 12.63
CA THR A 184 7.18 4.65 13.60
C THR A 184 8.36 3.69 13.50
N GLY A 185 8.18 2.55 12.84
CA GLY A 185 9.16 1.46 12.84
C GLY A 185 9.36 0.83 14.24
N VAL A 186 8.48 1.11 15.20
CA VAL A 186 8.57 0.57 16.56
C VAL A 186 8.19 -0.90 16.50
N SER A 187 9.14 -1.79 16.77
CA SER A 187 8.85 -3.14 17.24
C SER A 187 8.08 -2.99 18.54
N GLY A 188 6.74 -3.17 18.50
CA GLY A 188 5.93 -3.14 19.72
C GLY A 188 6.63 -3.88 20.84
N GLU A 189 6.99 -3.18 21.92
CA GLU A 189 7.63 -3.84 23.06
C GLU A 189 6.59 -4.79 23.69
N GLY A 190 6.89 -6.02 24.07
CA GLY A 190 8.10 -6.50 24.73
C GLY A 190 9.39 -6.64 23.92
N LEU A 191 10.43 -5.97 24.43
CA LEU A 191 11.87 -6.16 24.20
C LEU A 191 12.31 -6.80 22.86
N GLY A 192 12.64 -5.95 21.90
CA GLY A 192 13.57 -6.26 20.80
C GLY A 192 14.61 -5.16 20.75
N SER A 193 15.84 -5.47 21.17
CA SER A 193 16.90 -4.49 21.35
C SER A 193 17.23 -3.75 20.05
N MET A 194 17.47 -2.45 20.14
CA MET A 194 18.20 -1.65 19.13
C MET A 194 19.69 -2.05 19.04
N ARG A 195 20.06 -3.25 19.51
CA ARG A 195 21.40 -3.82 19.37
C ARG A 195 21.54 -4.35 17.95
N ALA A 196 22.52 -3.81 17.24
CA ALA A 196 23.11 -4.51 16.11
C ALA A 196 23.46 -5.94 16.56
N PHE A 197 23.15 -6.94 15.72
CA PHE A 197 23.52 -8.34 15.85
C PHE A 197 24.79 -8.52 16.72
N SER A 198 24.61 -8.74 18.02
CA SER A 198 25.67 -9.23 18.89
C SER A 198 25.41 -10.71 19.08
N SER A 199 26.19 -11.49 18.36
CA SER A 199 26.52 -12.90 18.57
C SER A 199 25.79 -13.66 19.70
N GLU A 200 25.11 -14.72 19.28
CA GLU A 200 25.06 -16.04 19.94
C GLU A 200 24.23 -16.27 21.23
N GLU A 201 23.44 -15.33 21.76
CA GLU A 201 22.65 -15.61 22.99
C GLU A 201 21.18 -15.11 22.99
N ASP A 202 20.48 -15.08 21.85
CA ASP A 202 19.03 -14.91 21.89
C ASP A 202 18.33 -16.24 22.18
N GLU A 203 17.68 -16.31 23.34
CA GLU A 203 16.76 -17.39 23.75
C GLU A 203 15.74 -17.70 22.62
N PRO A 204 15.50 -18.98 22.30
CA PRO A 204 14.55 -19.36 21.26
C PRO A 204 13.12 -19.06 21.73
N GLY A 205 12.61 -17.85 21.48
CA GLY A 205 11.23 -17.53 21.84
C GLY A 205 10.75 -16.09 21.75
N VAL A 206 11.62 -15.09 21.56
CA VAL A 206 11.18 -13.68 21.43
C VAL A 206 11.34 -13.22 19.99
N GLU A 207 10.29 -13.38 19.18
CA GLU A 207 10.23 -12.78 17.84
C GLU A 207 10.27 -11.25 17.95
N SER A 208 11.44 -10.66 17.72
CA SER A 208 11.55 -9.22 17.46
C SER A 208 10.86 -8.91 16.13
N ARG A 209 9.64 -8.37 16.18
CA ARG A 209 8.87 -8.01 14.98
C ARG A 209 9.31 -6.65 14.45
N TRP A 210 9.91 -6.65 13.27
CA TRP A 210 10.23 -5.43 12.53
C TRP A 210 8.99 -4.97 11.75
N TRP A 211 8.47 -3.77 12.03
CA TRP A 211 7.30 -3.23 11.34
C TRP A 211 7.67 -2.53 10.03
N ILE A 212 8.50 -3.19 9.22
CA ILE A 212 8.87 -2.72 7.88
C ILE A 212 7.92 -3.36 6.85
N PRO A 213 7.29 -2.58 5.96
CA PRO A 213 6.39 -3.14 4.95
C PRO A 213 7.08 -4.20 4.07
N ALA A 214 6.54 -5.41 4.09
CA ALA A 214 7.01 -6.54 3.28
C ALA A 214 5.89 -7.20 2.45
N GLY A 215 4.66 -6.69 2.53
CA GLY A 215 3.54 -7.15 1.72
C GLY A 215 3.80 -6.99 0.22
N ARG A 216 3.31 -7.94 -0.58
CA ARG A 216 3.32 -7.90 -2.04
C ARG A 216 1.91 -8.16 -2.55
N LEU A 217 1.53 -7.51 -3.66
CA LEU A 217 0.20 -7.65 -4.25
C LEU A 217 -0.04 -9.10 -4.70
N PRO A 218 -1.10 -9.77 -4.22
CA PRO A 218 -1.44 -11.13 -4.65
C PRO A 218 -2.25 -11.15 -5.96
N PHE A 219 -2.50 -9.98 -6.56
CA PHE A 219 -3.21 -9.81 -7.83
C PHE A 219 -2.76 -8.53 -8.53
N THR A 220 -2.97 -8.46 -9.85
CA THR A 220 -2.61 -7.30 -10.66
C THR A 220 -3.65 -6.19 -10.53
N TRP A 221 -3.18 -4.97 -10.37
CA TRP A 221 -4.00 -3.77 -10.54
C TRP A 221 -3.81 -3.25 -11.96
N TYR A 222 -4.89 -3.16 -12.70
CA TYR A 222 -4.89 -2.62 -14.06
C TYR A 222 -5.08 -1.11 -14.02
N ALA A 223 -4.46 -0.41 -14.97
CA ALA A 223 -4.69 1.02 -15.18
C ALA A 223 -5.95 1.27 -16.04
N ASP A 224 -6.41 0.24 -16.75
CA ASP A 224 -7.68 0.23 -17.48
C ASP A 224 -8.19 -1.22 -17.57
N VAL A 225 -9.48 -1.41 -17.31
CA VAL A 225 -10.15 -2.71 -17.34
C VAL A 225 -10.96 -2.94 -18.61
N THR A 226 -11.10 -1.95 -19.50
CA THR A 226 -11.94 -2.02 -20.71
C THR A 226 -11.60 -3.20 -21.63
N ASN A 227 -10.32 -3.59 -21.69
CA ASN A 227 -9.81 -4.66 -22.53
C ASN A 227 -9.62 -6.00 -21.80
N LEU A 228 -10.02 -6.09 -20.52
CA LEU A 228 -10.01 -7.37 -19.81
C LEU A 228 -11.14 -8.26 -20.34
N ALA A 229 -10.83 -9.52 -20.60
CA ALA A 229 -11.87 -10.46 -20.97
C ALA A 229 -12.80 -10.74 -19.77
N GLY A 230 -14.09 -10.95 -20.04
CA GLY A 230 -15.08 -11.26 -19.02
C GLY A 230 -14.81 -12.62 -18.35
N ILE A 231 -15.35 -12.82 -17.16
CA ILE A 231 -15.12 -14.04 -16.35
C ILE A 231 -15.59 -15.34 -17.03
N GLN A 232 -16.46 -15.24 -18.02
CA GLN A 232 -16.97 -16.39 -18.80
C GLN A 232 -16.08 -16.77 -19.99
N GLU A 233 -14.99 -16.03 -20.24
CA GLU A 233 -14.05 -16.30 -21.32
C GLU A 233 -12.99 -17.32 -20.87
N TYR A 234 -13.14 -18.58 -21.30
CA TYR A 234 -12.28 -19.68 -20.85
C TYR A 234 -11.05 -19.93 -21.74
N THR A 235 -10.85 -19.13 -22.81
CA THR A 235 -9.64 -19.26 -23.64
C THR A 235 -8.37 -18.84 -22.91
N MET A 236 -8.48 -18.23 -21.71
CA MET A 236 -7.36 -17.70 -20.93
C MET A 236 -6.51 -16.73 -21.77
N THR A 237 -7.15 -15.92 -22.62
CA THR A 237 -6.51 -14.84 -23.35
C THR A 237 -6.98 -13.51 -22.77
N ASN A 238 -6.09 -12.52 -22.64
CA ASN A 238 -6.44 -11.19 -22.08
C ASN A 238 -7.03 -11.24 -20.66
N GLN A 239 -6.57 -12.20 -19.85
CA GLN A 239 -6.95 -12.37 -18.44
C GLN A 239 -5.73 -12.65 -17.59
N THR A 240 -5.78 -12.21 -16.33
CA THR A 240 -4.75 -12.45 -15.29
C THR A 240 -3.34 -11.98 -15.70
N TYR A 241 -2.41 -11.92 -14.75
CA TYR A 241 -1.03 -11.51 -15.05
C TYR A 241 -0.29 -12.46 -16.01
N ARG A 242 -0.73 -13.73 -16.13
CA ARG A 242 -0.03 -14.77 -16.92
C ARG A 242 -0.32 -14.69 -18.41
N TYR A 243 -1.51 -14.20 -18.79
CA TYR A 243 -1.96 -14.20 -20.19
C TYR A 243 -2.22 -12.79 -20.70
N LEU A 244 -1.47 -11.81 -20.17
CA LEU A 244 -1.47 -10.47 -20.72
C LEU A 244 -0.80 -10.48 -22.10
N PRO A 245 -1.42 -9.86 -23.11
CA PRO A 245 -0.80 -9.69 -24.41
C PRO A 245 0.46 -8.82 -24.25
N LYS A 246 1.52 -9.17 -24.98
CA LYS A 246 2.79 -8.44 -24.92
C LYS A 246 2.61 -7.03 -25.47
N SER A 247 3.31 -6.08 -24.85
CA SER A 247 3.50 -4.72 -25.36
C SER A 247 4.02 -4.76 -26.79
N THR A 248 3.44 -3.93 -27.65
CA THR A 248 3.93 -3.73 -29.02
C THR A 248 4.58 -2.36 -29.11
N CYS A 249 5.88 -2.33 -29.40
CA CYS A 249 6.65 -1.09 -29.47
C CYS A 249 7.01 -0.79 -30.92
N LEU A 250 6.71 0.43 -31.36
CA LEU A 250 7.04 0.93 -32.70
C LEU A 250 7.96 2.14 -32.58
N LEU A 251 8.90 2.26 -33.51
CA LEU A 251 9.67 3.48 -33.67
C LEU A 251 8.76 4.53 -34.33
N ALA A 252 8.49 5.61 -33.60
CA ALA A 252 7.73 6.75 -34.10
C ALA A 252 8.65 7.98 -34.23
N GLY A 253 8.41 8.81 -35.25
CA GLY A 253 9.14 10.05 -35.50
C GLY A 253 10.02 10.03 -36.75
N ASP A 254 10.42 11.22 -37.18
CA ASP A 254 11.19 11.44 -38.41
C ASP A 254 12.68 11.03 -38.26
N LYS A 255 13.37 10.87 -39.40
CA LYS A 255 14.81 10.57 -39.45
C LYS A 255 15.60 11.68 -38.72
N GLY A 256 15.93 11.43 -37.46
CA GLY A 256 16.69 12.35 -36.59
C GLY A 256 16.10 12.51 -35.19
N ASN A 257 14.80 12.19 -35.00
CA ASN A 257 14.12 12.26 -33.71
C ASN A 257 13.15 11.07 -33.55
N ARG A 258 13.72 9.85 -33.48
CA ARG A 258 12.94 8.62 -33.29
C ARG A 258 12.77 8.36 -31.80
N SER A 259 11.53 8.22 -31.35
CA SER A 259 11.18 7.73 -30.03
C SER A 259 10.53 6.36 -30.14
N THR A 260 10.82 5.47 -29.20
CA THR A 260 10.12 4.18 -29.11
C THR A 260 8.80 4.42 -28.37
N VAL A 261 7.68 4.20 -29.07
CA VAL A 261 6.35 4.28 -28.47
C VAL A 261 5.83 2.87 -28.31
N CYS A 262 5.66 2.46 -27.05
CA CYS A 262 5.08 1.18 -26.69
C CYS A 262 3.59 1.33 -26.42
N LYS A 263 2.79 0.42 -26.99
CA LYS A 263 1.37 0.30 -26.70
C LYS A 263 1.15 -1.00 -25.93
N ASP A 264 0.67 -0.85 -24.70
CA ASP A 264 0.20 -1.96 -23.87
C ASP A 264 -1.28 -2.18 -24.17
N PRO A 265 -1.69 -3.36 -24.66
CA PRO A 265 -3.09 -3.61 -24.95
C PRO A 265 -3.96 -3.63 -23.67
N ILE A 266 -3.37 -4.07 -22.56
CA ILE A 266 -3.97 -4.05 -21.23
C ILE A 266 -2.96 -3.38 -20.29
N PRO A 267 -3.10 -2.08 -19.99
CA PRO A 267 -2.13 -1.36 -19.19
C PRO A 267 -2.21 -1.78 -17.72
N VAL A 268 -1.05 -2.05 -17.12
CA VAL A 268 -0.92 -2.48 -15.72
C VAL A 268 -0.47 -1.30 -14.87
N ALA A 269 -1.22 -1.00 -13.82
CA ALA A 269 -0.85 -0.01 -12.81
C ALA A 269 0.15 -0.58 -11.80
N PHE A 270 -0.16 -1.75 -11.24
CA PHE A 270 0.72 -2.46 -10.32
C PHE A 270 0.70 -3.96 -10.65
N PRO A 271 1.83 -4.57 -11.00
CA PRO A 271 1.86 -5.98 -11.35
C PRO A 271 1.65 -6.89 -10.13
N PHE A 272 1.25 -8.14 -10.38
CA PHE A 272 1.33 -9.20 -9.37
C PHE A 272 2.73 -9.22 -8.73
N GLY A 273 2.77 -9.37 -7.41
CA GLY A 273 4.01 -9.39 -6.64
C GLY A 273 4.63 -8.01 -6.41
N HIS A 274 4.00 -6.92 -6.85
CA HIS A 274 4.48 -5.57 -6.57
C HIS A 274 4.33 -5.21 -5.09
N GLY A 275 5.33 -4.54 -4.53
CA GLY A 275 5.27 -3.96 -3.19
C GLY A 275 6.62 -3.36 -2.83
N LEU A 276 6.59 -2.25 -2.09
CA LEU A 276 7.79 -1.53 -1.68
C LEU A 276 8.15 -1.89 -0.23
N SER A 277 9.36 -1.51 0.16
CA SER A 277 9.85 -1.57 1.53
C SER A 277 10.43 -0.21 1.90
N TYR A 278 10.46 0.12 3.20
CA TYR A 278 11.24 1.26 3.67
C TYR A 278 12.75 1.02 3.58
N ASN A 279 13.14 -0.25 3.44
CA ASN A 279 14.54 -0.61 3.31
C ASN A 279 15.06 -0.25 1.92
N VAL A 280 15.78 0.86 1.86
CA VAL A 280 16.31 1.44 0.63
C VAL A 280 17.80 1.71 0.74
N TYR A 281 18.48 1.74 -0.40
CA TYR A 281 19.83 2.25 -0.51
C TYR A 281 19.81 3.75 -0.81
N CYS A 282 20.45 4.53 0.05
CA CYS A 282 20.52 5.99 -0.04
C CYS A 282 21.96 6.45 -0.32
N ASN A 283 22.13 7.33 -1.30
CA ASN A 283 23.40 7.99 -1.59
C ASN A 283 23.24 9.50 -1.42
N LYS A 284 24.05 10.11 -0.54
CA LYS A 284 23.99 11.55 -0.23
C LYS A 284 22.57 12.07 0.11
N GLY A 285 21.74 11.22 0.73
CA GLY A 285 20.38 11.56 1.15
C GLY A 285 19.28 11.32 0.11
N ASN A 286 19.62 10.89 -1.11
CA ASN A 286 18.64 10.51 -2.12
C ASN A 286 18.45 8.99 -2.13
N VAL A 287 17.19 8.55 -2.20
CA VAL A 287 16.83 7.15 -2.42
C VAL A 287 17.21 6.78 -3.85
N GLU A 288 18.15 5.84 -4.02
CA GLU A 288 18.62 5.42 -5.35
C GLU A 288 18.02 4.07 -5.77
N ALA A 289 17.86 3.14 -4.82
CA ALA A 289 17.42 1.78 -5.13
C ALA A 289 16.80 1.07 -3.92
N SER A 290 16.20 -0.10 -4.18
CA SER A 290 15.84 -1.05 -3.12
C SER A 290 17.06 -1.42 -2.28
N GLY A 291 16.86 -1.63 -0.98
CA GLY A 291 17.89 -2.16 -0.09
C GLY A 291 18.23 -3.62 -0.39
N PHE A 292 17.35 -4.34 -1.10
CA PHE A 292 17.60 -5.72 -1.51
C PHE A 292 18.21 -5.80 -2.89
N THR A 293 19.28 -6.57 -3.01
CA THR A 293 19.95 -6.87 -4.28
C THR A 293 19.97 -8.37 -4.55
N TYR A 294 19.75 -8.73 -5.81
CA TYR A 294 19.73 -10.11 -6.27
C TYR A 294 20.95 -10.36 -7.16
N SER A 295 21.68 -11.43 -6.90
CA SER A 295 22.88 -11.78 -7.66
C SER A 295 23.06 -13.29 -7.77
N LEU A 296 24.00 -13.70 -8.64
CA LEU A 296 24.44 -15.10 -8.75
C LEU A 296 23.28 -16.10 -8.93
N LEU A 297 22.38 -15.83 -9.90
CA LEU A 297 21.36 -16.81 -10.28
C LEU A 297 22.04 -18.04 -10.91
N VAL A 298 21.98 -19.16 -10.21
CA VAL A 298 22.46 -20.46 -10.68
C VAL A 298 21.26 -21.29 -11.08
N LEU A 299 21.22 -21.64 -12.37
CA LEU A 299 20.20 -22.50 -12.95
C LEU A 299 20.81 -23.87 -13.32
N PRO A 300 20.01 -24.95 -13.31
CA PRO A 300 20.44 -26.22 -13.86
C PRO A 300 20.83 -26.06 -15.33
N LYS A 301 21.89 -26.77 -15.74
CA LYS A 301 22.35 -26.78 -17.14
C LYS A 301 21.23 -27.29 -18.07
N ARG A 302 21.09 -26.66 -19.24
CA ARG A 302 20.11 -27.07 -20.27
C ARG A 302 20.28 -28.55 -20.63
N GLY A 303 19.18 -29.28 -20.74
CA GLY A 303 19.15 -30.71 -21.12
C GLY A 303 19.32 -31.72 -19.97
N LEU A 304 19.55 -31.26 -18.73
CA LEU A 304 19.70 -32.13 -17.55
C LEU A 304 18.42 -32.32 -16.73
N ILE A 305 17.37 -31.55 -16.99
CA ILE A 305 16.09 -31.72 -16.30
C ILE A 305 15.26 -32.75 -17.07
N ARG A 306 14.96 -33.89 -16.43
CA ARG A 306 14.05 -34.90 -16.96
C ARG A 306 12.69 -34.81 -16.28
N LEU A 307 11.65 -35.30 -16.95
CA LEU A 307 10.32 -35.44 -16.34
C LEU A 307 10.42 -36.30 -15.07
N GLY A 308 9.79 -35.83 -13.99
CA GLY A 308 9.83 -36.49 -12.68
C GLY A 308 11.12 -36.27 -11.87
N GLN A 309 12.10 -35.51 -12.37
CA GLN A 309 13.28 -35.12 -11.59
C GLN A 309 13.15 -33.74 -10.97
N SER A 310 13.50 -33.63 -9.70
CA SER A 310 13.74 -32.35 -9.04
C SER A 310 15.01 -31.69 -9.57
N PHE A 311 15.01 -30.37 -9.60
CA PHE A 311 16.20 -29.57 -9.84
C PHE A 311 16.33 -28.51 -8.76
N VAL A 312 17.56 -28.02 -8.56
CA VAL A 312 17.85 -26.93 -7.65
C VAL A 312 18.23 -25.70 -8.47
N ALA A 313 17.61 -24.58 -8.15
CA ALA A 313 18.04 -23.26 -8.56
C ALA A 313 18.34 -22.45 -7.30
N SER A 314 19.35 -21.60 -7.36
CA SER A 314 19.73 -20.75 -6.24
C SER A 314 19.98 -19.33 -6.72
N VAL A 315 19.70 -18.36 -5.86
CA VAL A 315 19.99 -16.95 -6.07
C VAL A 315 20.50 -16.39 -4.75
N VAL A 316 21.46 -15.47 -4.79
CA VAL A 316 21.94 -14.75 -3.62
C VAL A 316 21.10 -13.49 -3.47
N VAL A 317 20.46 -13.35 -2.30
CA VAL A 317 19.68 -12.17 -1.91
C VAL A 317 20.42 -11.46 -0.79
N THR A 318 20.81 -10.23 -1.02
CA THR A 318 21.59 -9.43 -0.06
C THR A 318 20.79 -8.21 0.36
N ASN A 319 20.60 -8.04 1.67
CA ASN A 319 20.15 -6.78 2.25
C ASN A 319 21.36 -5.85 2.43
N SER A 320 21.43 -4.83 1.57
CA SER A 320 22.43 -3.75 1.59
C SER A 320 21.82 -2.41 2.04
N GLY A 321 20.57 -2.42 2.49
CA GLY A 321 19.87 -1.24 2.98
C GLY A 321 20.21 -0.93 4.43
N MET A 322 19.61 0.14 4.95
CA MET A 322 19.93 0.66 6.28
C MET A 322 19.19 -0.06 7.43
N MET A 323 18.26 -0.95 7.12
CA MET A 323 17.35 -1.57 8.10
C MET A 323 17.22 -3.08 7.89
N ALA A 324 17.03 -3.81 8.98
CA ALA A 324 16.53 -5.19 8.91
C ALA A 324 15.10 -5.18 8.35
N ALA A 325 14.82 -6.04 7.38
CA ALA A 325 13.55 -6.10 6.69
C ALA A 325 13.35 -7.47 6.04
N ASP A 326 12.09 -7.82 5.79
CA ASP A 326 11.71 -9.01 5.04
C ASP A 326 11.52 -8.68 3.54
N GLU A 327 11.81 -9.67 2.70
CA GLU A 327 11.64 -9.61 1.25
C GLU A 327 11.00 -10.91 0.74
N VAL A 328 10.04 -10.79 -0.19
CA VAL A 328 9.36 -11.93 -0.78
C VAL A 328 10.01 -12.28 -2.11
N VAL A 329 10.89 -13.29 -2.11
CA VAL A 329 11.55 -13.79 -3.31
C VAL A 329 10.54 -14.54 -4.19
N GLN A 330 10.33 -14.05 -5.42
CA GLN A 330 9.36 -14.63 -6.36
C GLN A 330 10.07 -15.45 -7.45
N VAL A 331 9.63 -16.69 -7.66
CA VAL A 331 10.17 -17.59 -8.68
C VAL A 331 9.14 -17.80 -9.78
N CYS A 332 9.47 -17.38 -11.00
CA CYS A 332 8.58 -17.44 -12.16
C CYS A 332 9.13 -18.41 -13.22
N PHE A 333 8.22 -19.17 -13.85
CA PHE A 333 8.54 -20.09 -14.93
C PHE A 333 7.84 -19.66 -16.22
N SER A 334 8.54 -19.76 -17.35
CA SER A 334 7.98 -19.53 -18.68
C SER A 334 8.18 -20.78 -19.53
N PHE A 335 7.08 -21.26 -20.14
CA PHE A 335 7.13 -22.35 -21.10
C PHE A 335 7.39 -21.76 -22.49
N ILE A 336 8.58 -22.00 -23.02
CA ILE A 336 8.94 -21.54 -24.37
C ILE A 336 8.52 -22.65 -25.33
N GLN A 337 7.44 -22.46 -26.07
CA GLN A 337 7.18 -23.27 -27.26
C GLN A 337 8.18 -22.87 -28.34
N HIS A 338 9.08 -23.79 -28.68
CA HIS A 338 9.85 -23.69 -29.91
C HIS A 338 8.90 -24.13 -31.05
N THR A 339 8.35 -23.16 -31.77
CA THR A 339 7.65 -23.37 -33.04
C THR A 339 8.64 -23.69 -34.15
#